data_AF-Q6MJ01-F1
#
_entry.id   AF-Q6MJ01-F1
#
_cell.length_a   1.000
_cell.length_b   1.000
_cell.length_c   1.000
_cell.angle_alpha   90.00
_cell.angle_beta   90.00
_cell.angle_gamma   90.00
#
_symmetry.space_group_name_H-M   'P 1'
#
loop_
_entity.id
_entity.type
_entity.pdbx_description
1 polymer ?
#
loop_
_entity_poly.entity_id
_entity_poly.type
_entity_poly.pdbx_seq_one_letter_code
_entity_poly.pdbx_strand_id
1 'polypeptide(L)'
;MEKANSKILTISFALAGILVGLTVSLLIKAFAGAFGVVARAADSDMVRHGIPVLAGFALFAALQFNPRVQTWGEEVVSEIRKVVWPSRKDTTAMTIACVVMVLISSVIISSFDLISGFLINFLMK
;
A
#
# COMPACT_ATOMS: atom_id res chain seq x y z
N MET A 1 -7.99 -22.90 -18.08
CA MET A 1 -7.93 -22.87 -16.61
C MET A 1 -6.72 -23.66 -16.13
N GLU A 2 -5.58 -23.01 -15.95
CA GLU A 2 -4.48 -23.66 -15.24
C GLU A 2 -4.84 -23.69 -13.74
N LYS A 3 -4.99 -24.87 -13.16
CA LYS A 3 -5.42 -25.03 -11.74
C LYS A 3 -4.52 -24.26 -10.75
N ALA A 4 -3.30 -23.95 -11.14
CA ALA A 4 -2.37 -23.16 -10.34
C ALA A 4 -2.75 -21.67 -10.26
N ASN A 5 -3.26 -21.06 -11.34
CA ASN A 5 -3.57 -19.62 -11.37
C ASN A 5 -4.79 -19.29 -10.50
N SER A 6 -5.83 -20.12 -10.56
CA SER A 6 -7.02 -19.98 -9.71
C SER A 6 -6.71 -20.11 -8.21
N LYS A 7 -5.75 -20.98 -7.84
CA LYS A 7 -5.27 -21.10 -6.45
C LYS A 7 -4.53 -19.84 -5.98
N ILE A 8 -3.59 -19.35 -6.80
CA ILE A 8 -2.85 -18.11 -6.50
C ILE A 8 -3.83 -16.94 -6.32
N LEU A 9 -4.80 -16.83 -7.24
CA LEU A 9 -5.79 -15.77 -7.22
C LEU A 9 -6.69 -15.81 -5.97
N THR A 10 -7.18 -16.99 -5.59
CA THR A 10 -8.01 -17.16 -4.39
C THR A 10 -7.22 -16.80 -3.12
N ILE A 11 -5.92 -17.15 -3.06
CA ILE A 11 -5.05 -16.77 -1.95
C ILE A 11 -4.85 -15.25 -1.92
N SER A 12 -4.63 -14.60 -3.07
CA SER A 12 -4.50 -13.14 -3.17
C SER A 12 -5.75 -12.41 -2.69
N PHE A 13 -6.94 -12.88 -3.08
CA PHE A 13 -8.20 -12.29 -2.59
C PHE A 13 -8.41 -12.53 -1.09
N ALA A 14 -8.04 -13.70 -0.57
CA ALA A 14 -8.11 -13.98 0.86
C ALA A 14 -7.17 -13.06 1.66
N LEU A 15 -5.93 -12.87 1.19
CA LEU A 15 -4.98 -11.93 1.80
C LEU A 15 -5.49 -10.49 1.74
N ALA A 16 -6.08 -10.06 0.62
CA ALA A 16 -6.69 -8.73 0.52
C ALA A 16 -7.84 -8.54 1.53
N GLY A 17 -8.70 -9.54 1.68
CA GLY A 17 -9.76 -9.54 2.69
C GLY A 17 -9.22 -9.43 4.12
N ILE A 18 -8.16 -10.17 4.45
CA ILE A 18 -7.49 -10.09 5.75
C ILE A 18 -6.89 -8.70 5.98
N LEU A 19 -6.17 -8.16 5.00
CA LEU A 19 -5.58 -6.83 5.10
C LEU A 19 -6.65 -5.75 5.32
N VAL A 20 -7.78 -5.84 4.62
CA VAL A 20 -8.89 -4.90 4.84
C VAL A 20 -9.54 -5.08 6.21
N GLY A 21 -9.69 -6.32 6.69
CA GLY A 21 -10.09 -6.55 8.07
C GLY A 21 -9.11 -5.90 9.07
N LEU A 22 -7.80 -6.01 8.84
CA LEU A 22 -6.81 -5.37 9.70
C LEU A 22 -6.88 -3.85 9.63
N THR A 23 -6.97 -3.25 8.44
CA THR A 23 -7.07 -1.78 8.31
C THR A 23 -8.35 -1.25 8.95
N VAL A 24 -9.50 -1.93 8.80
CA VAL A 24 -10.75 -1.56 9.46
C VAL A 24 -10.61 -1.61 10.98
N SER A 25 -9.93 -2.63 11.51
CA SER A 25 -9.69 -2.73 12.96
C SER A 25 -8.79 -1.61 13.49
N LEU A 26 -7.78 -1.19 12.72
CA LEU A 26 -6.90 -0.07 13.05
C LEU A 26 -7.64 1.26 12.96
N LEU A 27 -8.48 1.42 11.94
CA LEU A 27 -9.31 2.60 11.75
C LEU A 27 -10.27 2.78 12.92
N ILE A 28 -10.94 1.72 13.37
CA ILE A 28 -11.84 1.77 14.53
C ILE A 28 -11.08 2.20 15.80
N LYS A 29 -9.86 1.68 16.03
CA LYS A 29 -9.02 2.10 17.16
C LYS A 29 -8.62 3.58 17.08
N ALA A 30 -8.21 4.04 15.90
CA ALA A 30 -7.84 5.45 15.68
C ALA A 30 -9.04 6.38 15.89
N PHE A 31 -10.22 6.02 15.38
CA PHE A 31 -11.45 6.80 15.53
C PHE A 31 -12.00 6.77 16.96
N ALA A 32 -11.85 5.66 17.69
CA ALA A 32 -12.21 5.57 19.10
C ALA A 32 -11.38 6.56 19.97
N GLY A 33 -10.11 6.78 19.61
CA GLY A 33 -9.27 7.80 20.27
C GLY A 33 -9.69 9.24 19.99
N ALA A 34 -10.31 9.50 18.83
CA ALA A 34 -10.72 10.84 18.40
C ALA A 34 -12.17 11.20 18.80
N PHE A 35 -13.07 10.21 18.89
CA PHE A 35 -14.50 10.43 19.13
C PHE A 35 -15.04 9.53 20.26
N GLY A 36 -15.49 10.13 21.36
CA GLY A 36 -16.00 9.40 22.54
C GLY A 36 -17.25 8.54 22.28
N VAL A 37 -18.04 8.85 21.25
CA VAL A 37 -19.18 8.02 20.82
C VAL A 37 -18.70 6.71 20.19
N VAL A 38 -17.62 6.78 19.40
CA VAL A 38 -16.98 5.60 18.80
C VAL A 38 -16.25 4.79 19.85
N ALA A 39 -15.65 5.43 20.86
CA ALA A 39 -15.06 4.73 22.00
C ALA A 39 -16.07 3.85 22.74
N ARG A 40 -17.28 4.36 23.01
CA ARG A 40 -18.35 3.57 23.65
C ARG A 40 -18.87 2.43 22.77
N ALA A 41 -18.97 2.65 21.46
CA ALA A 41 -19.35 1.60 20.52
C ALA A 41 -18.25 0.53 20.35
N ALA A 42 -16.98 0.93 20.38
CA ALA A 42 -15.81 0.06 20.25
C ALA A 42 -15.50 -0.76 21.52
N ASP A 43 -16.12 -0.42 22.65
CA ASP A 43 -16.02 -1.17 23.91
C ASP A 43 -16.79 -2.51 23.85
N SER A 44 -17.76 -2.62 22.93
CA SER A 44 -18.42 -3.89 22.63
C SER A 44 -17.50 -4.78 21.81
N ASP A 45 -17.15 -5.96 22.36
CA ASP A 45 -16.34 -6.98 21.69
C ASP A 45 -16.89 -7.37 20.30
N MET A 46 -18.22 -7.34 20.15
CA MET A 46 -18.90 -7.62 18.88
C MET A 46 -18.55 -6.59 17.80
N VAL A 47 -18.46 -5.31 18.16
CA VAL A 47 -18.17 -4.22 17.21
C VAL A 47 -16.69 -4.20 16.86
N ARG A 48 -15.83 -4.40 17.88
CA ARG A 48 -14.38 -4.38 17.75
C ARG A 48 -13.82 -5.51 16.88
N HIS A 49 -14.42 -6.69 16.95
CA HIS A 49 -13.96 -7.87 16.21
C HIS A 49 -14.90 -8.28 15.06
N GLY A 50 -16.21 -8.08 15.21
CA GLY A 50 -17.19 -8.48 14.20
C GLY A 50 -17.16 -7.61 12.95
N ILE A 51 -17.11 -6.28 13.09
CA ILE A 51 -17.11 -5.37 11.91
C ILE A 51 -15.89 -5.61 11.02
N PRO A 52 -14.66 -5.69 11.54
CA PRO A 52 -13.49 -5.93 10.69
C PRO A 52 -13.51 -7.29 9.98
N VAL A 53 -13.96 -8.35 10.68
CA VAL A 53 -14.05 -9.69 10.10
C VAL A 53 -15.13 -9.75 9.02
N LEU A 54 -16.31 -9.16 9.28
CA LEU A 54 -17.38 -9.08 8.30
C LEU A 54 -16.99 -8.25 7.08
N ALA A 55 -16.30 -7.12 7.27
CA ALA A 55 -15.81 -6.30 6.17
C ALA A 55 -14.80 -7.06 5.29
N GLY A 56 -13.84 -7.75 5.92
CA GLY A 56 -12.87 -8.58 5.20
C GLY A 56 -13.52 -9.74 4.44
N PHE A 57 -14.50 -10.41 5.06
CA PHE A 57 -15.23 -11.51 4.43
C PHE A 57 -16.14 -11.02 3.29
N ALA A 58 -16.85 -9.91 3.49
CA ALA A 58 -17.70 -9.31 2.45
C ALA A 58 -16.88 -8.90 1.23
N LEU A 59 -15.69 -8.31 1.45
CA LEU A 59 -14.77 -7.98 0.36
C LEU A 59 -14.29 -9.24 -0.37
N PHE A 60 -13.88 -10.28 0.37
CA PHE A 60 -13.47 -11.54 -0.23
C PHE A 60 -14.57 -12.15 -1.10
N ALA A 61 -15.81 -12.19 -0.60
CA ALA A 61 -16.96 -12.68 -1.35
C ALA A 61 -17.22 -11.83 -2.59
N ALA A 62 -17.20 -10.49 -2.47
CA ALA A 62 -17.42 -9.59 -3.60
C ALA A 62 -16.37 -9.78 -4.72
N LEU A 63 -15.11 -10.01 -4.36
CA LEU A 63 -14.02 -10.27 -5.32
C LEU A 63 -14.13 -11.67 -5.92
N GLN A 64 -14.45 -12.68 -5.11
CA GLN A 64 -14.51 -14.07 -5.56
C GLN A 64 -15.74 -14.37 -6.41
N PHE A 65 -16.87 -13.71 -6.20
CA PHE A 65 -18.08 -13.96 -7.00
C PHE A 65 -18.18 -13.10 -8.27
N ASN A 66 -17.26 -12.17 -8.50
CA ASN A 66 -17.31 -11.31 -9.67
C ASN A 66 -16.48 -11.90 -10.83
N PRO A 67 -17.12 -12.38 -11.92
CA PRO A 67 -16.41 -13.05 -13.02
C PRO A 67 -15.44 -12.12 -13.75
N ARG A 68 -15.73 -10.82 -13.82
CA ARG A 68 -14.82 -9.85 -14.46
C ARG A 68 -13.50 -9.71 -13.70
N VAL A 69 -13.58 -9.72 -12.38
CA VAL A 69 -12.41 -9.60 -11.49
C VAL A 69 -11.60 -10.89 -11.52
N GLN A 70 -12.27 -12.05 -11.62
CA GLN A 70 -11.58 -13.32 -11.80
C GLN A 70 -10.78 -13.38 -13.11
N THR A 71 -11.40 -13.04 -14.24
CA THR A 71 -10.70 -13.04 -15.54
C THR A 71 -9.51 -12.09 -15.53
N TRP A 72 -9.69 -10.86 -15.03
CA TRP A 72 -8.61 -9.89 -14.89
C TRP A 72 -7.47 -10.40 -13.99
N GLY A 73 -7.81 -11.02 -12.86
CA GLY A 73 -6.82 -11.57 -11.93
C GLY A 73 -6.01 -12.70 -12.55
N GLU A 74 -6.62 -13.55 -13.37
CA GLU A 74 -5.92 -14.60 -14.10
C GLU A 74 -4.93 -14.04 -15.12
N GLU A 75 -5.31 -12.98 -15.85
CA GLU A 75 -4.41 -12.27 -16.77
C GLU A 75 -3.21 -11.68 -16.02
N VAL A 76 -3.43 -11.02 -14.88
CA VAL A 76 -2.36 -10.46 -14.05
C VAL A 76 -1.39 -11.55 -13.57
N VAL A 77 -1.90 -12.68 -13.08
CA VAL A 77 -1.04 -13.81 -12.67
C VAL A 77 -0.23 -14.34 -13.85
N SER A 78 -0.81 -14.39 -15.04
CA SER A 78 -0.11 -14.83 -16.25
C SER A 78 1.01 -13.87 -16.67
N GLU A 79 0.82 -12.55 -16.51
CA GLU A 79 1.84 -11.54 -16.81
C GLU A 79 2.94 -11.52 -15.75
N ILE A 80 2.60 -11.65 -14.47
CA ILE A 80 3.59 -11.72 -13.38
C ILE A 80 4.56 -12.88 -13.59
N ARG A 81 4.10 -14.02 -14.13
CA ARG A 81 4.97 -15.16 -14.44
C ARG A 81 5.98 -14.88 -15.54
N LYS A 82 5.71 -13.90 -16.41
CA LYS A 82 6.65 -13.47 -17.46
C LYS A 82 7.69 -12.47 -16.93
N VAL A 83 7.49 -11.93 -15.72
CA VAL A 83 8.44 -11.00 -15.11
C VAL A 83 9.73 -11.74 -14.77
N VAL A 84 10.80 -11.33 -15.43
CA VAL A 84 12.16 -11.79 -15.12
C VAL A 84 12.69 -10.91 -14.00
N TRP A 85 13.02 -11.52 -12.86
CA TRP A 85 13.60 -10.79 -11.75
C TRP A 85 15.06 -10.40 -12.05
N PRO A 86 15.46 -9.15 -11.77
CA PRO A 86 16.79 -8.66 -12.09
C PRO A 86 17.86 -9.39 -11.29
N SER A 87 19.06 -9.53 -11.86
CA SER A 87 20.18 -10.09 -11.12
C SER A 87 20.66 -9.12 -10.03
N ARG A 88 21.42 -9.62 -9.05
CA ARG A 88 22.01 -8.77 -8.01
C ARG A 88 22.88 -7.67 -8.61
N LYS A 89 23.61 -7.96 -9.69
CA LYS A 89 24.47 -7.00 -10.38
C LYS A 89 23.66 -5.86 -11.00
N ASP A 90 22.58 -6.20 -11.70
CA ASP A 90 21.70 -5.20 -12.33
C ASP A 90 21.02 -4.34 -11.27
N THR A 91 20.55 -4.95 -10.19
CA THR A 91 19.93 -4.26 -9.05
C THR A 91 20.90 -3.26 -8.42
N THR A 92 22.16 -3.65 -8.20
CA THR A 92 23.18 -2.74 -7.65
C THR A 92 23.51 -1.60 -8.61
N ALA A 93 23.64 -1.86 -9.91
CA ALA A 93 23.93 -0.83 -10.89
C ALA A 93 22.81 0.21 -10.97
N MET A 94 21.55 -0.23 -11.02
CA MET A 94 20.39 0.67 -11.03
C MET A 94 20.26 1.47 -9.73
N THR A 95 20.58 0.87 -8.59
CA THR A 95 20.58 1.57 -7.30
C THR A 95 21.65 2.66 -7.27
N ILE A 96 22.88 2.37 -7.75
CA ILE A 96 23.96 3.36 -7.84
C ILE A 96 23.53 4.53 -8.75
N ALA A 97 22.92 4.24 -9.91
CA ALA A 97 22.41 5.28 -10.79
C ALA A 97 21.37 6.17 -10.10
N CYS A 98 20.43 5.58 -9.36
CA CYS A 98 19.44 6.32 -8.57
C CYS A 98 20.10 7.20 -7.51
N VAL A 99 21.07 6.67 -6.75
CA VAL A 99 21.81 7.41 -5.72
C VAL A 99 22.54 8.60 -6.34
N VAL A 100 23.22 8.42 -7.47
CA VAL A 100 23.92 9.51 -8.17
C VAL A 100 22.93 10.59 -8.62
N MET A 101 21.79 10.21 -9.20
CA MET A 101 20.77 11.17 -9.62
C MET A 101 20.20 11.96 -8.44
N VAL A 102 19.88 11.29 -7.33
CA VAL A 102 19.39 11.95 -6.11
C VAL A 102 20.44 12.88 -5.51
N LEU A 103 21.72 12.49 -5.51
CA LEU A 103 22.81 13.36 -5.05
C LEU A 103 22.89 14.63 -5.90
N ILE A 104 22.85 14.52 -7.22
CA ILE A 104 22.85 15.69 -8.11
C ILE A 104 21.65 16.60 -7.81
N SER A 105 20.44 16.04 -7.73
CA SER A 105 19.25 16.81 -7.38
C SER A 105 19.36 17.49 -6.02
N SER A 106 19.91 16.80 -5.02
CA SER A 106 20.08 17.35 -3.66
C SER A 106 21.04 18.55 -3.63
N VAL A 107 22.13 18.50 -4.41
CA VAL A 107 23.08 19.61 -4.51
C VAL A 107 22.43 20.82 -5.17
N ILE A 108 21.66 20.61 -6.24
CA ILE A 108 20.97 21.70 -6.94
C ILE A 108 19.97 22.39 -6.03
N ILE A 109 19.10 21.63 -5.35
CA ILE A 109 18.08 22.17 -4.45
C ILE A 109 18.73 22.89 -3.28
N SER A 110 19.71 22.26 -2.62
CA SER A 110 20.44 22.87 -1.50
C SER A 110 21.12 24.18 -1.89
N SER A 111 21.71 24.23 -3.09
CA SER A 111 22.34 25.46 -3.60
C SER A 111 21.31 26.58 -3.80
N PHE A 112 20.13 26.25 -4.33
CA PHE A 112 19.04 27.21 -4.50
C PHE A 112 18.51 27.73 -3.15
N ASP A 113 18.35 26.84 -2.17
CA ASP A 113 17.91 27.18 -0.82
C ASP A 113 18.91 28.13 -0.12
N LEU A 114 20.21 27.87 -0.26
CA LEU A 114 21.26 28.73 0.30
C LEU A 114 21.28 30.12 -0.35
N ILE A 115 21.11 30.20 -1.67
CA ILE A 115 21.05 31.48 -2.40
C ILE A 115 19.80 32.26 -2.01
N SER A 116 18.65 31.59 -1.93
CA SER A 116 17.39 32.20 -1.50
C SER A 116 17.50 32.74 -0.07
N GLY A 117 18.07 31.96 0.85
CA GLY A 117 18.33 32.38 2.22
C GLY A 117 19.27 33.58 2.31
N PHE A 118 20.34 33.60 1.51
CA PHE A 118 21.25 34.75 1.44
C PHE A 118 20.56 36.02 0.93
N LEU A 119 19.75 35.91 -0.13
CA LEU A 119 18.97 37.02 -0.68
C LEU A 119 17.98 37.60 0.32
N ILE A 120 17.25 36.74 1.05
CA ILE A 120 16.30 37.18 2.08
C ILE A 120 17.05 37.89 3.22
N ASN A 121 18.16 37.32 3.70
CA ASN A 121 18.97 37.94 4.75
C ASN A 121 19.60 39.27 4.33
N PHE A 122 19.93 39.43 3.05
CA PHE A 122 20.41 40.70 2.50
C PHE A 122 19.29 41.73 2.40
N LEU A 123 18.06 41.33 2.04
CA LEU A 123 16.90 42.22 1.94
C LEU A 123 16.36 42.67 3.32
N MET A 124 16.44 41.81 4.33
CA MET A 124 15.98 42.12 5.71
C MET A 124 16.95 43.01 6.49
N LYS A 125 18.13 43.31 5.94
CA LYS A 125 19.16 44.14 6.55
C LYS A 125 19.21 45.50 5.87
#